data_AF-A0A7W1HUX1-F1
#
_entry.id   AF-A0A7W1HUX1-F1
#
_cell.length_a   1.000
_cell.length_b   1.000
_cell.length_c   1.000
_cell.angle_alpha   90.00
_cell.angle_beta   90.00
_cell.angle_gamma   90.00
#
_symmetry.space_group_name_H-M   'P 1'
#
loop_
_entity.id
_entity.type
_entity.pdbx_description
1 polymer ?
#
loop_
_entity_poly.entity_id
_entity_poly.type
_entity_poly.pdbx_seq_one_letter_code
_entity_poly.pdbx_strand_id
1 'polypeptide(L)'
;MDFISILNNFARRQKKLPIFFALLLAFSFSSVCFAQETEEENDPVKIFYQGQDAHEKGDLQTALKFYGEALKLAPEFPEAEY
;
A
#
# COMPACT_ATOMS: atom_id res chain seq x y z
N MET A 1 -37.20 17.28 46.09
CA MET A 1 -36.56 17.05 44.76
C MET A 1 -35.28 17.87 44.78
N ASP A 2 -34.21 17.24 45.25
CA ASP A 2 -33.06 17.99 45.76
C ASP A 2 -32.11 18.33 44.63
N PHE A 3 -31.75 19.61 44.52
CA PHE A 3 -30.87 20.18 43.49
C PHE A 3 -29.56 19.38 43.33
N ILE A 4 -29.09 18.78 44.43
CA ILE A 4 -27.92 17.90 44.51
C ILE A 4 -28.06 16.66 43.62
N SER A 5 -29.27 16.10 43.51
CA SER A 5 -29.56 14.89 42.71
C SER A 5 -29.54 15.16 41.21
N ILE A 6 -29.93 16.37 40.79
CA ILE A 6 -29.92 16.81 39.39
C ILE A 6 -28.48 17.08 38.93
N LEU A 7 -27.67 17.72 39.77
CA LEU A 7 -26.26 17.99 39.49
C LEU A 7 -25.42 16.70 39.35
N ASN A 8 -25.68 15.71 40.20
CA ASN A 8 -24.97 14.43 40.18
C ASN A 8 -25.29 13.60 38.92
N ASN A 9 -26.52 13.66 38.41
CA ASN A 9 -26.90 13.00 37.15
C ASN A 9 -26.29 13.65 35.91
N PHE A 10 -26.12 14.99 35.92
CA PHE A 10 -25.50 15.71 34.81
C PHE A 10 -24.00 15.42 34.68
N ALA A 11 -23.28 15.38 35.81
CA ALA A 11 -21.86 15.06 35.86
C ALA A 11 -21.55 13.60 35.47
N ARG A 12 -22.52 12.69 35.66
CA ARG A 12 -22.39 11.26 35.33
C ARG A 12 -22.67 10.96 33.85
N ARG A 13 -23.49 11.78 33.19
CA ARG A 13 -23.83 11.65 31.75
C ARG A 13 -22.71 12.13 30.81
N GLN A 14 -21.94 13.13 31.20
CA GLN A 14 -20.85 13.70 30.38
C GLN A 14 -19.64 12.75 30.21
N LYS A 15 -19.43 11.81 31.14
CA LYS A 15 -18.22 10.96 31.17
C LYS A 15 -18.29 9.68 30.33
N LYS A 16 -19.48 9.29 29.85
CA LYS A 16 -19.66 8.03 29.10
C LYS A 16 -19.67 8.20 27.58
N LEU A 17 -19.79 9.44 27.09
CA LEU A 17 -19.77 9.77 25.67
C LEU A 17 -18.37 9.67 25.00
N PRO A 18 -17.24 10.03 25.64
CA PRO A 18 -15.95 10.03 24.96
C PRO A 18 -15.34 8.63 24.80
N ILE A 19 -15.70 7.67 25.65
CA ILE A 19 -15.17 6.29 25.61
C ILE A 19 -15.73 5.54 24.39
N PHE A 20 -17.02 5.74 24.08
CA PHE A 20 -17.66 5.11 22.93
C PHE A 20 -17.12 5.67 21.60
N PHE A 21 -16.81 6.97 21.56
CA PHE A 21 -16.23 7.63 20.39
C PHE A 21 -14.75 7.23 20.17
N ALA A 22 -13.98 7.07 21.25
CA ALA A 22 -12.58 6.60 21.18
C ALA A 22 -12.45 5.17 20.66
N LEU A 23 -13.40 4.29 20.97
CA LEU A 23 -13.38 2.88 20.55
C LEU A 23 -13.75 2.70 19.06
N LEU A 24 -14.55 3.62 18.51
CA LEU A 24 -14.96 3.63 17.10
C LEU A 24 -13.86 4.17 16.17
N LEU A 25 -13.04 5.11 16.65
CA LEU A 25 -11.86 5.64 15.93
C LEU A 25 -10.70 4.63 15.84
N ALA A 26 -10.58 3.70 16.79
CA ALA A 26 -9.52 2.69 16.80
C ALA A 26 -9.75 1.56 15.78
N PHE A 27 -10.97 1.41 15.25
CA PHE A 27 -11.31 0.35 14.29
C PHE A 27 -10.95 0.72 12.84
N SER A 28 -10.76 2.01 12.54
CA SER A 28 -10.54 2.51 11.18
C SER A 28 -9.07 2.48 10.71
N PHE A 29 -8.11 2.13 11.57
CA PHE A 29 -6.68 2.18 11.23
C PHE A 29 -6.08 0.84 10.74
N SER A 30 -6.86 -0.24 10.63
CA SER A 30 -6.32 -1.55 10.22
C SER A 30 -6.14 -1.73 8.71
N SER A 31 -6.53 -0.75 7.87
CA SER A 31 -6.46 -0.89 6.40
C SER A 31 -5.39 -0.01 5.73
N VAL A 32 -4.30 0.31 6.41
CA VAL A 32 -3.07 0.67 5.66
C VAL A 32 -2.32 -0.63 5.38
N CYS A 33 -2.80 -1.39 4.40
CA CYS A 33 -1.90 -2.25 3.65
C CYS A 33 -0.92 -1.31 2.93
N PHE A 34 0.21 -1.01 3.56
CA PHE A 34 1.38 -0.66 2.79
C PHE A 34 1.66 -1.91 1.94
N ALA A 35 1.27 -1.87 0.67
CA ALA A 35 1.95 -2.66 -0.33
C ALA A 35 3.41 -2.24 -0.20
N GLN A 36 4.20 -3.10 0.45
CA GLN A 36 5.61 -2.87 0.62
C GLN A 36 6.20 -2.95 -0.78
N GLU A 37 6.47 -1.81 -1.41
CA GLU A 37 7.43 -1.73 -2.52
C GLU A 37 8.76 -2.18 -1.94
N THR A 38 8.98 -3.49 -1.97
CA THR A 38 10.32 -4.03 -1.94
C THR A 38 10.96 -3.49 -3.21
N GLU A 39 11.85 -2.51 -3.06
CA GLU A 39 12.88 -2.23 -4.07
C GLU A 39 13.73 -3.50 -4.20
N GLU A 40 13.19 -4.53 -4.85
CA GLU A 40 13.97 -5.65 -5.28
C GLU A 40 14.87 -5.11 -6.38
N GLU A 41 16.16 -5.05 -6.09
CA GLU A 41 17.21 -4.65 -7.03
C GLU A 41 17.14 -5.44 -8.35
N ASN A 42 16.47 -6.60 -8.34
CA ASN A 42 16.19 -7.45 -9.50
C ASN A 42 14.68 -7.60 -9.79
N ASP A 43 13.91 -6.51 -9.74
CA ASP A 43 12.53 -6.51 -10.23
C ASP A 43 12.52 -6.76 -11.77
N PRO A 44 11.93 -7.87 -12.26
CA PRO A 44 11.82 -8.15 -13.69
C PRO A 44 11.13 -7.04 -14.47
N VAL A 45 10.20 -6.29 -13.85
CA VAL A 45 9.51 -5.15 -14.46
C VAL A 45 10.50 -4.04 -14.78
N LYS A 46 11.41 -3.73 -13.85
CA LYS A 46 12.43 -2.69 -14.02
C LYS A 46 13.40 -3.04 -15.14
N ILE A 47 13.84 -4.30 -15.20
CA ILE A 47 14.74 -4.79 -16.26
C ILE A 47 14.02 -4.78 -17.62
N PHE A 48 12.72 -5.11 -17.65
CA PHE A 48 11.92 -5.00 -18.86
C PHE A 48 11.83 -3.56 -19.38
N TYR A 49 11.60 -2.57 -18.50
CA TYR A 49 11.60 -1.15 -18.90
C TYR A 49 12.96 -0.68 -19.43
N GLN A 50 14.08 -1.19 -18.90
CA GLN A 50 15.40 -0.91 -19.47
C GLN A 50 15.54 -1.48 -20.89
N GLY A 51 14.94 -2.64 -21.16
CA GLY A 51 14.83 -3.20 -22.49
C GLY A 51 14.03 -2.31 -23.44
N GLN A 52 12.90 -1.76 -22.98
CA GLN A 52 12.08 -0.82 -23.74
C GLN A 52 12.84 0.48 -24.06
N ASP A 53 13.52 1.07 -23.09
CA ASP A 53 14.37 2.25 -23.29
C ASP A 53 15.44 2.02 -24.37
N ALA A 54 16.06 0.83 -24.38
CA ALA A 54 17.04 0.47 -25.40
C ALA A 54 16.38 0.24 -26.77
N HIS A 55 15.20 -0.37 -26.79
CA HIS A 55 14.40 -0.57 -28.00
C HIS A 55 14.00 0.77 -28.63
N GLU A 56 13.51 1.73 -27.85
CA GLU A 56 13.15 3.07 -28.33
C GLU A 56 14.34 3.83 -28.93
N LYS A 57 15.54 3.59 -28.41
CA LYS A 57 16.81 4.13 -28.93
C LYS A 57 17.30 3.41 -30.19
N GLY A 58 16.63 2.32 -30.60
CA GLY A 58 17.02 1.47 -31.73
C GLY A 58 18.15 0.48 -31.41
N ASP A 59 18.58 0.38 -30.15
CA ASP A 59 19.57 -0.59 -29.69
C ASP A 59 18.89 -1.94 -29.37
N LEU A 60 18.47 -2.62 -30.43
CA LEU A 60 17.74 -3.88 -30.34
C LEU A 60 18.57 -5.01 -29.69
N GLN A 61 19.91 -4.98 -29.82
CA GLN A 61 20.76 -5.99 -29.18
C GLN A 61 20.74 -5.86 -27.66
N THR A 62 20.85 -4.62 -27.17
CA THR A 62 20.77 -4.35 -25.74
C THR A 62 19.36 -4.64 -25.21
N ALA A 63 18.32 -4.29 -25.97
CA ALA A 63 16.92 -4.60 -25.61
C ALA A 63 16.69 -6.11 -25.42
N LEU A 64 17.14 -6.94 -26.37
CA LEU A 64 17.00 -8.40 -26.29
C LEU A 64 17.70 -9.01 -25.07
N LYS A 65 18.84 -8.44 -24.65
CA LYS A 65 19.53 -8.89 -23.43
C LYS A 65 18.67 -8.65 -22.20
N PHE A 66 18.15 -7.43 -22.05
CA PHE A 66 17.30 -7.07 -20.91
C PHE A 66 16.00 -7.88 -20.89
N TYR A 67 15.34 -8.07 -22.04
CA TYR A 67 14.15 -8.95 -22.11
C TYR A 67 14.47 -10.39 -21.70
N GLY A 68 15.60 -10.92 -22.14
CA GLY A 68 16.05 -12.26 -21.72
C GLY A 68 16.37 -12.36 -20.23
N GLU A 69 16.82 -11.28 -19.60
CA GLU A 69 17.06 -11.22 -18.15
C GLU A 69 15.73 -11.13 -17.36
N ALA A 70 14.79 -10.31 -17.82
CA ALA A 70 13.45 -10.22 -17.24
C ALA A 70 12.73 -11.58 -17.26
N LEU A 71 12.77 -12.29 -18.39
CA LEU A 71 12.18 -13.63 -18.54
C LEU A 71 12.87 -14.71 -17.69
N LYS A 72 14.16 -14.56 -17.38
CA LYS A 72 14.85 -15.48 -16.46
C LYS A 72 14.40 -15.30 -15.01
N LEU A 73 14.11 -14.05 -14.62
CA LEU A 73 13.68 -13.70 -13.27
C LEU A 73 12.19 -14.02 -13.07
N ALA A 74 11.37 -13.77 -14.07
CA ALA A 74 9.95 -14.13 -14.09
C ALA A 74 9.59 -14.76 -15.45
N PRO A 75 9.67 -16.10 -15.56
CA PRO A 75 9.29 -16.83 -16.76
C PRO A 75 7.80 -16.67 -17.12
N GLU A 76 6.97 -16.32 -16.15
CA GLU A 76 5.54 -16.06 -16.32
C GLU A 76 5.22 -14.58 -16.52
N PHE A 77 6.21 -13.72 -16.79
CA PHE A 77 6.01 -12.27 -16.91
C PHE A 77 5.20 -11.93 -18.17
N PRO A 78 3.88 -11.67 -18.05
CA PRO A 78 2.98 -11.61 -19.20
C PRO A 78 3.29 -10.40 -20.09
N GLU A 79 3.75 -9.30 -19.49
CA GLU A 79 4.18 -8.09 -20.19
C GLU A 79 5.37 -8.30 -21.13
N ALA A 80 6.20 -9.35 -20.96
CA ALA A 80 7.30 -9.64 -21.89
C ALA A 80 6.91 -10.50 -23.10
N GLU A 81 5.67 -11.00 -23.18
CA GLU A 81 5.19 -11.79 -24.31
C GLU A 81 4.54 -10.96 -25.44
N TYR A 82 4.33 -9.66 -25.24
CA TYR A 82 3.66 -8.75 -26.19
C TYR A 82 4.57 -7.60 -26.65
#